data_AF-A0A0C9TXD3-F1
#
_entry.id   AF-A0A0C9TXD3-F1
#
_cell.length_a   1.000
_cell.length_b   1.000
_cell.length_c   1.000
_cell.angle_alpha   90.00
_cell.angle_beta   90.00
_cell.angle_gamma   90.00
#
_symmetry.space_group_name_H-M   'P 1'
#
loop_
_entity.id
_entity.type
_entity.pdbx_description
1 polymer ?
#
loop_
_entity_poly.entity_id
_entity_poly.type
_entity_poly.pdbx_seq_one_letter_code
_entity_poly.pdbx_strand_id
1 'polypeptide(L)'
;MNDVFSLDDTWDKVFYSGRSGLPTDVWRQIPAIELPDISDTPYLTTIPVTSSSSIFPVVALGGTFDHLHPGHKILLSMSAWITEKKIIVGVTDDALLTKKAYKEHLEPLPVRMDAVRDFLRLFKPGLIYDIVPISDVYGPTGWDPDIQGLVVSKETLPGAASIAAVRAEKSFPPLQTFVIDVISAVSADLGTDDPDILKHAKTSSTFIREWIHKRSQGPGSSTE
;
A
#
# COMPACT_ATOMS: atom_id res chain seq x y z
N MET A 1 26.63 -41.54 -3.44
CA MET A 1 25.22 -41.25 -3.12
C MET A 1 24.70 -40.47 -4.30
N ASN A 2 23.77 -41.06 -5.04
CA ASN A 2 23.32 -40.57 -6.34
C ASN A 2 22.36 -39.40 -6.12
N ASP A 3 22.79 -38.20 -6.48
CA ASP A 3 21.90 -37.04 -6.56
C ASP A 3 20.96 -37.24 -7.75
N VAL A 4 19.70 -37.51 -7.43
CA VAL A 4 18.61 -37.63 -8.40
C VAL A 4 18.20 -36.22 -8.81
N PHE A 5 18.63 -35.80 -10.00
CA PHE A 5 18.07 -34.65 -10.68
C PHE A 5 16.80 -35.08 -11.41
N SER A 6 15.66 -34.49 -11.05
CA SER A 6 14.41 -34.61 -11.80
C SER A 6 14.07 -33.24 -12.35
N LEU A 7 13.97 -33.14 -13.67
CA LEU A 7 13.40 -31.98 -14.36
C LEU A 7 11.90 -32.26 -14.50
N ASP A 8 11.07 -31.47 -13.84
CA ASP A 8 9.63 -31.43 -14.14
C ASP A 8 9.33 -30.30 -15.14
N ASP A 9 8.29 -30.50 -15.94
CA ASP A 9 7.91 -29.66 -17.10
C ASP A 9 7.27 -28.31 -16.71
N THR A 10 7.54 -27.76 -15.53
CA THR A 10 7.05 -26.43 -15.14
C THR A 10 8.19 -25.50 -14.71
N TRP A 11 8.44 -24.52 -15.56
CA TRP A 11 9.56 -23.58 -15.60
C TRP A 11 9.92 -22.90 -14.25
N ASP A 12 11.25 -22.75 -14.06
CA ASP A 12 11.96 -21.66 -13.35
C ASP A 12 12.36 -21.77 -11.87
N LYS A 13 12.61 -22.96 -11.29
CA LYS A 13 13.28 -23.02 -9.96
C LYS A 13 14.33 -24.12 -9.82
N VAL A 14 15.51 -23.73 -9.31
CA VAL A 14 16.57 -24.64 -8.86
C VAL A 14 16.77 -24.45 -7.36
N PHE A 15 16.54 -25.50 -6.58
CA PHE A 15 16.79 -25.52 -5.14
C PHE A 15 18.09 -26.27 -4.86
N TYR A 16 18.98 -25.70 -4.05
CA TYR A 16 20.19 -26.38 -3.61
C TYR A 16 20.35 -26.24 -2.09
N SER A 17 20.89 -27.27 -1.44
CA SER A 17 21.24 -27.21 -0.02
C SER A 17 22.73 -27.54 0.15
N GLY A 18 23.57 -26.53 0.37
CA GLY A 18 24.98 -26.76 0.69
C GLY A 18 25.83 -25.49 0.63
N ARG A 19 26.81 -25.35 1.54
CA ARG A 19 27.67 -24.17 1.75
C ARG A 19 28.61 -23.80 0.57
N SER A 20 28.47 -24.39 -0.61
CA SER A 20 29.38 -24.26 -1.76
C SER A 20 28.86 -23.40 -2.92
N GLY A 21 27.66 -22.82 -2.82
CA GLY A 21 27.08 -21.96 -3.87
C GLY A 21 26.62 -22.72 -5.12
N LEU A 22 25.85 -22.05 -5.97
CA LEU A 22 25.36 -22.59 -7.24
C LEU A 22 26.52 -22.73 -8.25
N PRO A 23 26.65 -23.86 -8.98
CA PRO A 23 27.66 -23.98 -10.02
C PRO A 23 27.34 -23.04 -11.19
N THR A 24 28.27 -22.12 -11.49
CA THR A 24 28.09 -21.08 -12.52
C THR A 24 27.93 -21.61 -13.94
N ASP A 25 28.33 -22.85 -14.18
CA ASP A 25 28.33 -23.46 -15.52
C ASP A 25 26.98 -24.05 -15.94
N VAL A 26 26.03 -24.21 -15.00
CA VAL A 26 24.69 -24.78 -15.28
C VAL A 26 23.88 -23.89 -16.22
N TRP A 27 24.00 -22.56 -16.07
CA TRP A 27 23.24 -21.59 -16.87
C TRP A 27 23.68 -21.50 -18.33
N ARG A 28 24.89 -21.97 -18.65
CA ARG A 28 25.44 -21.94 -20.03
C ARG A 28 24.91 -23.06 -20.92
N GLN A 29 24.26 -24.06 -20.33
CA GLN A 29 23.73 -25.22 -21.06
C GLN A 29 22.23 -25.11 -21.35
N ILE A 30 21.56 -24.05 -20.88
CA ILE A 30 20.15 -23.81 -21.21
C ILE A 30 20.09 -23.34 -22.67
N PRO A 31 19.44 -24.09 -23.58
CA PRO A 31 19.32 -23.68 -24.97
C PRO A 31 18.50 -22.38 -25.04
N ALA A 32 19.06 -21.36 -25.69
CA ALA A 32 18.32 -20.16 -26.01
C ALA A 32 17.25 -20.52 -27.05
N ILE A 33 15.98 -20.49 -26.65
CA ILE A 33 14.85 -20.69 -27.56
C ILE A 33 14.48 -19.31 -28.11
N GLU A 34 14.63 -19.16 -29.42
CA GLU A 34 14.13 -17.99 -30.13
C GLU A 34 12.60 -18.05 -30.14
N LEU A 35 11.96 -17.11 -29.45
CA LEU A 35 10.50 -17.06 -29.40
C LEU A 35 9.97 -16.61 -30.77
N PRO A 36 8.86 -17.20 -31.26
CA PRO A 36 8.25 -16.76 -32.50
C PRO A 36 7.84 -15.28 -32.40
N ASP A 37 7.96 -14.55 -33.51
CA ASP A 37 7.53 -13.16 -33.59
C ASP A 37 6.01 -13.09 -33.36
N ILE A 38 5.63 -12.62 -32.16
CA ILE A 38 4.23 -12.57 -31.72
C ILE A 38 3.47 -11.36 -32.30
N SER A 39 4.12 -10.50 -33.09
CA SER A 39 3.52 -9.27 -33.63
C SER A 39 2.23 -9.48 -34.42
N ASP A 40 2.04 -10.66 -35.03
CA ASP A 40 0.87 -11.00 -35.85
C ASP A 40 -0.16 -11.91 -35.13
N THR A 41 -0.06 -12.11 -33.81
CA THR A 41 -1.02 -12.96 -33.09
C THR A 41 -2.38 -12.24 -32.90
N PRO A 42 -3.51 -12.82 -33.32
CA PRO A 42 -4.83 -12.16 -33.31
C PRO A 42 -5.40 -11.91 -31.90
N TYR A 43 -4.72 -12.42 -30.86
CA TYR A 43 -5.03 -12.17 -29.44
C TYR A 43 -4.24 -11.00 -28.84
N LEU A 44 -3.23 -10.47 -29.56
CA LEU A 44 -2.71 -9.14 -29.28
C LEU A 44 -3.72 -8.13 -29.83
N THR A 45 -4.85 -8.03 -29.14
CA THR A 45 -5.54 -6.75 -29.15
C THR A 45 -4.51 -5.78 -28.59
N THR A 46 -3.91 -4.94 -29.44
CA THR A 46 -3.33 -3.68 -29.00
C THR A 46 -4.46 -2.95 -28.30
N ILE A 47 -4.65 -3.24 -27.02
CA ILE A 47 -5.16 -2.27 -26.09
C ILE A 47 -4.20 -1.11 -26.35
N PRO A 48 -4.68 0.05 -26.83
CA PRO A 48 -3.84 1.22 -26.82
C PRO A 48 -3.47 1.37 -25.35
N VAL A 49 -2.25 0.94 -24.99
CA VAL A 49 -1.64 1.33 -23.75
C VAL A 49 -1.47 2.82 -23.97
N THR A 50 -2.48 3.58 -23.56
CA THR A 50 -2.35 5.00 -23.34
C THR A 50 -1.31 5.06 -22.23
N SER A 51 -0.06 5.14 -22.67
CA SER A 51 1.14 5.29 -21.86
C SER A 51 1.14 6.67 -21.24
N SER A 52 0.11 6.98 -20.46
CA SER A 52 0.27 7.89 -19.35
C SER A 52 0.50 7.02 -18.12
N SER A 53 1.69 6.41 -18.03
CA SER A 53 2.28 6.18 -16.71
C SER A 53 2.48 7.58 -16.14
N SER A 54 1.41 8.09 -15.53
CA SER A 54 1.35 9.46 -15.04
C SER A 54 2.06 9.45 -13.70
N ILE A 55 3.38 9.58 -13.77
CA ILE A 55 4.20 9.88 -12.61
C ILE A 55 4.06 11.39 -12.38
N PHE A 56 3.84 11.79 -11.14
CA PHE A 56 3.70 13.18 -10.74
C PHE A 56 4.91 13.61 -9.90
N PRO A 57 5.47 14.81 -10.17
CA PRO A 57 6.49 15.41 -9.30
C PRO A 57 6.13 15.39 -7.81
N VAL A 58 4.89 15.79 -7.47
CA VAL A 58 4.41 15.87 -6.10
C VAL A 58 3.05 15.18 -5.95
N VAL A 59 2.98 14.22 -5.04
CA VAL A 59 1.78 13.46 -4.72
C VAL A 59 1.49 13.55 -3.23
N ALA A 60 0.23 13.74 -2.88
CA ALA A 60 -0.25 13.77 -1.51
C ALA A 60 -1.15 12.57 -1.20
N LEU A 61 -1.09 12.08 0.04
CA LEU A 61 -2.09 11.19 0.63
C LEU A 61 -2.29 11.53 2.10
N GLY A 62 -3.43 11.10 2.66
CA GLY A 62 -3.77 11.33 4.05
C GLY A 62 -4.28 10.06 4.73
N GLY A 63 -4.03 9.93 6.03
CA GLY A 63 -4.50 8.81 6.83
C GLY A 63 -4.11 8.91 8.29
N THR A 64 -4.73 8.09 9.14
CA THR A 64 -4.30 7.99 10.54
C THR A 64 -2.99 7.21 10.65
N PHE A 65 -2.78 6.19 9.81
CA PHE A 65 -1.61 5.31 9.83
C PHE A 65 -1.35 4.66 11.21
N ASP A 66 -2.43 4.42 11.96
CA ASP A 66 -2.38 3.71 13.24
C ASP A 66 -2.11 2.22 13.02
N HIS A 67 -1.12 1.70 13.74
CA HIS A 67 -0.59 0.35 13.64
C HIS A 67 -0.37 -0.04 12.19
N LEU A 68 0.70 0.47 11.58
CA LEU A 68 0.95 0.40 10.13
C LEU A 68 0.80 -1.03 9.55
N HIS A 69 -0.41 -1.33 9.07
CA HIS A 69 -0.83 -2.65 8.63
C HIS A 69 -0.80 -2.77 7.09
N PRO A 70 -1.03 -3.98 6.50
CA PRO A 70 -0.91 -4.20 5.06
C PRO A 70 -1.73 -3.24 4.20
N GLY A 71 -2.92 -2.84 4.67
CA GLY A 71 -3.77 -1.90 3.94
C GLY A 71 -3.14 -0.51 3.75
N HIS A 72 -2.53 0.03 4.82
CA HIS A 72 -1.76 1.27 4.74
C HIS A 72 -0.53 1.11 3.85
N LYS A 73 0.13 -0.05 3.90
CA LYS A 73 1.33 -0.34 3.08
C LYS A 73 0.99 -0.34 1.59
N ILE A 74 -0.13 -0.94 1.19
CA ILE A 74 -0.61 -0.90 -0.20
C ILE A 74 -0.84 0.56 -0.64
N LEU A 75 -1.56 1.34 0.16
CA LEU A 75 -1.84 2.75 -0.12
C LEU A 75 -0.54 3.54 -0.30
N LEU A 76 0.38 3.46 0.67
CA LEU A 76 1.68 4.13 0.64
C LEU A 76 2.55 3.69 -0.52
N SER A 77 2.59 2.39 -0.83
CA SER A 77 3.37 1.82 -1.93
C SER A 77 2.91 2.36 -3.27
N MET A 78 1.60 2.35 -3.52
CA MET A 78 1.05 2.86 -4.78
C MET A 78 1.23 4.37 -4.91
N SER A 79 1.05 5.14 -3.82
CA SER A 79 1.37 6.58 -3.80
C SER A 79 2.83 6.84 -4.13
N ALA A 80 3.75 6.13 -3.48
CA ALA A 80 5.18 6.26 -3.75
C ALA A 80 5.54 5.88 -5.19
N TRP A 81 4.88 4.85 -5.74
CA TRP A 81 5.11 4.40 -7.11
C TRP A 81 4.84 5.49 -8.15
N ILE A 82 3.71 6.19 -8.02
CA ILE A 82 3.33 7.28 -8.95
C ILE A 82 4.01 8.62 -8.63
N THR A 83 4.85 8.67 -7.59
CA THR A 83 5.59 9.89 -7.21
C THR A 83 6.97 9.91 -7.85
N GLU A 84 7.33 11.03 -8.47
CA GLU A 84 8.66 11.25 -9.05
C GLU A 84 9.64 11.84 -8.03
N LYS A 85 9.25 12.90 -7.31
CA LYS A 85 10.18 13.71 -6.48
C LYS A 85 9.79 13.77 -5.01
N LYS A 86 8.57 14.19 -4.69
CA LYS A 86 8.14 14.47 -3.32
C LYS A 86 6.81 13.78 -3.01
N ILE A 87 6.78 12.99 -1.95
CA ILE A 87 5.55 12.43 -1.40
C ILE A 87 5.20 13.18 -0.11
N ILE A 88 3.97 13.70 -0.05
CA ILE A 88 3.42 14.37 1.12
C ILE A 88 2.46 13.43 1.81
N VAL A 89 2.72 13.09 3.07
CA VAL A 89 1.85 12.22 3.88
C VAL A 89 1.26 13.01 5.03
N GLY A 90 -0.04 13.29 4.96
CA GLY A 90 -0.80 13.87 6.05
C GLY A 90 -1.16 12.81 7.08
N VAL A 91 -0.57 12.89 8.27
CA VAL A 91 -0.83 11.99 9.38
C VAL A 91 -1.79 12.65 10.36
N THR A 92 -2.98 12.07 10.52
CA THR A 92 -4.04 12.69 11.34
C THR A 92 -3.60 12.85 12.80
N ASP A 93 -3.80 14.05 13.34
CA ASP A 93 -3.57 14.38 14.75
C ASP A 93 -4.78 14.03 15.64
N ASP A 94 -4.57 13.93 16.94
CA ASP A 94 -5.53 13.43 17.93
C ASP A 94 -6.83 14.25 17.99
N ALA A 95 -6.79 15.51 17.55
CA ALA A 95 -7.95 16.40 17.44
C ALA A 95 -9.04 15.84 16.50
N LEU A 96 -8.64 15.13 15.44
CA LEU A 96 -9.55 14.47 14.49
C LEU A 96 -9.90 13.03 14.90
N LEU A 97 -9.31 12.51 15.99
CA LEU A 97 -9.43 11.11 16.43
C LEU A 97 -10.31 10.93 17.66
N THR A 98 -11.07 11.97 18.05
CA THR A 98 -11.87 12.03 19.29
C THR A 98 -12.98 10.98 19.42
N LYS A 99 -13.38 10.32 18.32
CA LYS A 99 -14.46 9.30 18.30
C LYS A 99 -13.98 7.86 18.04
N LYS A 100 -12.67 7.58 18.06
CA LYS A 100 -12.16 6.24 17.78
C LYS A 100 -12.32 5.31 18.99
N ALA A 101 -12.83 4.10 18.75
CA ALA A 101 -12.88 3.03 19.75
C ALA A 101 -11.47 2.63 20.23
N TYR A 102 -11.34 2.28 21.52
CA TYR A 102 -10.07 1.88 22.15
C TYR A 102 -8.94 2.91 21.95
N LYS A 103 -9.26 4.20 22.13
CA LYS A 103 -8.34 5.32 21.89
C LYS A 103 -7.07 5.23 22.75
N GLU A 104 -7.15 4.60 23.90
CA GLU A 104 -6.03 4.34 24.80
C GLU A 104 -4.93 3.47 24.17
N HIS A 105 -5.26 2.73 23.10
CA HIS A 105 -4.33 1.90 22.33
C HIS A 105 -3.96 2.52 20.99
N LEU A 106 -4.26 3.80 20.75
CA LEU A 106 -3.81 4.51 19.55
C LEU A 106 -2.30 4.79 19.63
N GLU A 107 -1.55 4.53 18.56
CA GLU A 107 -0.14 4.88 18.52
C GLU A 107 0.07 6.40 18.61
N PRO A 108 1.03 6.89 19.43
CA PRO A 108 1.38 8.31 19.47
C PRO A 108 1.71 8.85 18.10
N LEU A 109 1.33 10.10 17.81
CA LEU A 109 1.58 10.75 16.52
C LEU A 109 3.04 10.61 16.03
N PRO A 110 4.08 10.86 16.84
CA PRO A 110 5.47 10.67 16.41
C PRO A 110 5.78 9.24 15.94
N VAL A 111 5.25 8.23 16.65
CA VAL A 111 5.44 6.81 16.32
C VAL A 111 4.83 6.49 14.96
N ARG A 112 3.62 6.98 14.70
CA ARG A 112 2.93 6.79 13.40
C ARG A 112 3.69 7.46 12.26
N MET A 113 4.17 8.68 12.48
CA MET A 113 4.96 9.43 11.48
C MET A 113 6.28 8.73 11.16
N ASP A 114 6.97 8.20 12.17
CA ASP A 114 8.23 7.47 11.98
C ASP A 114 8.00 6.13 11.29
N ALA A 115 6.95 5.39 11.64
CA ALA A 115 6.58 4.15 10.94
C ALA A 115 6.31 4.38 9.44
N VAL A 116 5.59 5.45 9.09
CA VAL A 116 5.37 5.86 7.69
C VAL A 116 6.70 6.19 7.00
N ARG A 117 7.57 6.96 7.67
CA ARG A 117 8.88 7.36 7.14
C ARG A 117 9.75 6.16 6.83
N ASP A 118 9.85 5.23 7.77
CA ASP A 118 10.69 4.05 7.64
C ASP A 118 10.17 3.11 6.55
N PHE A 119 8.85 2.96 6.45
CA PHE A 119 8.24 2.20 5.36
C PHE A 119 8.54 2.81 3.98
N LEU A 120 8.37 4.13 3.81
CA LEU A 120 8.61 4.79 2.52
C LEU A 120 10.10 4.78 2.12
N ARG A 121 11.00 4.91 3.10
CA ARG A 121 12.46 4.75 2.90
C ARG A 121 12.81 3.36 2.40
N LEU A 122 12.19 2.33 2.98
CA LEU A 122 12.38 0.95 2.55
C LEU A 122 11.82 0.70 1.15
N PHE A 123 10.62 1.21 0.87
CA PHE A 123 9.89 0.90 -0.36
C PHE A 123 10.43 1.63 -1.60
N LYS A 124 10.72 2.93 -1.49
CA LYS A 124 11.21 3.74 -2.61
C LYS A 124 12.23 4.76 -2.12
N PRO A 125 13.51 4.34 -1.94
CA PRO A 125 14.58 5.25 -1.58
C PRO A 125 14.78 6.30 -2.69
N GLY A 126 15.10 7.53 -2.31
CA GLY A 126 15.36 8.65 -3.24
C GLY A 126 14.20 9.63 -3.41
N LEU A 127 13.01 9.35 -2.85
CA LEU A 127 11.95 10.35 -2.72
C LEU A 127 12.22 11.31 -1.56
N ILE A 128 11.72 12.54 -1.69
CA ILE A 128 11.59 13.48 -0.59
C ILE A 128 10.32 13.11 0.18
N TYR A 129 10.47 12.73 1.45
CA TYR A 129 9.36 12.38 2.33
C TYR A 129 8.95 13.59 3.19
N ASP A 130 7.79 14.15 2.92
CA ASP A 130 7.22 15.24 3.70
C ASP A 130 6.03 14.72 4.52
N ILE A 131 6.32 14.26 5.74
CA ILE A 131 5.35 13.63 6.61
C ILE A 131 4.95 14.67 7.64
N VAL A 132 3.70 15.12 7.56
CA VAL A 132 3.20 16.27 8.31
C VAL A 132 1.98 15.88 9.13
N PRO A 133 1.84 16.40 10.36
CA PRO A 133 0.60 16.25 11.10
C PRO A 133 -0.51 17.07 10.45
N ILE A 134 -1.72 16.51 10.39
CA ILE A 134 -2.91 17.22 9.89
C ILE A 134 -4.02 17.24 10.94
N SER A 135 -4.58 18.43 11.17
CA SER A 135 -5.71 18.67 12.08
C SER A 135 -7.02 18.93 11.34
N ASP A 136 -7.01 18.92 10.01
CA ASP A 136 -8.18 19.05 9.13
C ASP A 136 -8.11 18.07 7.94
N VAL A 137 -9.15 18.06 7.10
CA VAL A 137 -9.27 17.17 5.93
C VAL A 137 -8.38 17.61 4.76
N TYR A 138 -7.95 18.87 4.73
CA TYR A 138 -7.25 19.46 3.60
C TYR A 138 -5.73 19.27 3.72
N GLY A 139 -5.17 19.53 4.90
CA GLY A 139 -3.73 19.56 5.11
C GLY A 139 -3.01 20.42 4.05
N PRO A 140 -1.81 20.03 3.59
CA PRO A 140 -1.10 20.73 2.54
C PRO A 140 -1.87 20.89 1.22
N THR A 141 -2.81 19.99 0.90
CA THR A 141 -3.58 20.08 -0.36
C THR A 141 -4.47 21.32 -0.45
N GLY A 142 -4.79 21.94 0.69
CA GLY A 142 -5.58 23.16 0.77
C GLY A 142 -4.82 24.46 0.56
N TRP A 143 -3.48 24.44 0.53
CA TRP A 143 -2.65 25.64 0.39
C TRP A 143 -1.41 25.49 -0.50
N ASP A 144 -0.97 24.26 -0.81
CA ASP A 144 0.18 23.97 -1.67
C ASP A 144 -0.27 23.78 -3.14
N PRO A 145 0.10 24.71 -4.06
CA PRO A 145 -0.28 24.62 -5.46
C PRO A 145 0.55 23.59 -6.25
N ASP A 146 1.71 23.16 -5.75
CA ASP A 146 2.64 22.28 -6.48
C ASP A 146 2.19 20.81 -6.48
N ILE A 147 1.22 20.46 -5.63
CA ILE A 147 0.65 19.12 -5.56
C ILE A 147 -0.16 18.85 -6.83
N GLN A 148 0.12 17.74 -7.50
CA GLN A 148 -0.55 17.35 -8.74
C GLN A 148 -1.39 16.07 -8.55
N GLY A 149 -0.92 15.14 -7.72
CA GLY A 149 -1.61 13.89 -7.43
C GLY A 149 -2.20 13.86 -6.02
N LEU A 150 -3.41 13.32 -5.90
CA LEU A 150 -4.04 12.99 -4.62
C LEU A 150 -4.41 11.53 -4.60
N VAL A 151 -3.88 10.76 -3.65
CA VAL A 151 -4.22 9.35 -3.49
C VAL A 151 -5.14 9.18 -2.28
N VAL A 152 -6.26 8.50 -2.52
CA VAL A 152 -7.28 8.24 -1.50
C VAL A 152 -7.71 6.78 -1.51
N SER A 153 -8.09 6.26 -0.35
CA SER A 153 -8.88 5.03 -0.28
C SER A 153 -10.37 5.34 -0.49
N LYS A 154 -11.20 4.29 -0.61
CA LYS A 154 -12.66 4.43 -0.58
C LYS A 154 -13.18 5.15 0.67
N GLU A 155 -12.50 5.03 1.81
CA GLU A 155 -12.89 5.68 3.07
C GLU A 155 -12.67 7.20 3.01
N THR A 156 -11.66 7.66 2.30
CA THR A 156 -11.26 9.07 2.20
C THR A 156 -11.78 9.78 0.94
N LEU A 157 -12.55 9.08 0.10
CA LEU A 157 -13.12 9.63 -1.14
C LEU A 157 -13.98 10.89 -0.92
N PRO A 158 -14.83 10.98 0.13
CA PRO A 158 -15.57 12.23 0.42
C PRO A 158 -14.65 13.41 0.75
N GLY A 159 -13.47 13.13 1.33
CA GLY A 159 -12.45 14.14 1.60
C GLY A 159 -11.85 14.72 0.33
N ALA A 160 -11.60 13.90 -0.69
CA ALA A 160 -11.09 14.35 -1.99
C ALA A 160 -12.03 15.35 -2.67
N ALA A 161 -13.35 15.11 -2.62
CA ALA A 161 -14.34 16.03 -3.17
C ALA A 161 -14.30 17.40 -2.45
N SER A 162 -14.15 17.39 -1.12
CA SER A 162 -14.02 18.60 -0.32
C SER A 162 -12.74 19.37 -0.66
N ILE A 163 -11.62 18.68 -0.87
CA ILE A 163 -10.34 19.26 -1.29
C ILE A 163 -10.48 19.91 -2.68
N ALA A 164 -11.11 19.23 -3.63
CA ALA A 164 -11.31 19.75 -4.97
C ALA A 164 -12.12 21.06 -4.97
N ALA A 165 -13.17 21.14 -4.15
CA ALA A 165 -13.99 22.35 -3.99
C ALA A 165 -13.16 23.53 -3.44
N VAL A 166 -12.39 23.31 -2.37
CA VAL A 166 -11.54 24.35 -1.76
C VAL A 166 -10.44 24.81 -2.72
N ARG A 167 -9.86 23.90 -3.50
CA ARG A 167 -8.86 24.28 -4.52
C ARG A 167 -9.46 25.10 -5.65
N ALA A 168 -10.67 24.77 -6.09
CA ALA A 168 -11.39 25.54 -7.10
C ALA A 168 -11.70 26.97 -6.61
N GLU A 169 -12.15 27.11 -5.35
CA GLU A 169 -12.38 28.43 -4.73
C GLU A 169 -11.09 29.26 -4.66
N LYS A 170 -9.97 28.62 -4.35
CA LYS A 170 -8.65 29.27 -4.26
C LYS A 170 -7.92 29.41 -5.60
N SER A 171 -8.56 29.03 -6.71
CA SER A 171 -7.97 29.05 -8.06
C SER A 171 -6.66 28.24 -8.18
N PHE A 172 -6.54 27.16 -7.42
CA PHE A 172 -5.41 26.23 -7.54
C PHE A 172 -5.63 25.19 -8.65
N PRO A 173 -4.54 24.63 -9.22
CA PRO A 173 -4.64 23.56 -10.20
C PRO A 173 -5.44 22.36 -9.65
N PRO A 174 -6.29 21.72 -10.46
CA PRO A 174 -7.02 20.54 -10.04
C PRO A 174 -6.06 19.39 -9.77
N LEU A 175 -6.39 18.56 -8.77
CA LEU A 175 -5.62 17.37 -8.43
C LEU A 175 -6.12 16.18 -9.25
N GLN A 176 -5.20 15.40 -9.81
CA GLN A 176 -5.54 14.08 -10.32
C GLN A 176 -5.73 13.13 -9.15
N THR A 177 -6.97 12.66 -8.96
CA THR A 177 -7.33 11.80 -7.84
C THR A 177 -7.21 10.33 -8.23
N PHE A 178 -6.45 9.57 -7.44
CA PHE A 178 -6.28 8.12 -7.57
C PHE A 178 -7.00 7.43 -6.42
N VAL A 179 -7.99 6.61 -6.75
CA VAL A 179 -8.73 5.82 -5.76
C VAL A 179 -8.11 4.43 -5.70
N ILE A 180 -7.56 4.09 -4.54
CA ILE A 180 -7.03 2.76 -4.29
C ILE A 180 -8.07 1.98 -3.50
N ASP A 181 -8.58 0.92 -4.13
CA ASP A 181 -9.33 -0.09 -3.42
C ASP A 181 -8.32 -0.94 -2.64
N VAL A 182 -8.18 -0.65 -1.36
CA VAL A 182 -7.38 -1.47 -0.47
C VAL A 182 -8.17 -2.75 -0.23
N ILE A 183 -8.01 -3.69 -1.18
CA ILE A 183 -8.56 -5.04 -1.09
C ILE A 183 -7.93 -5.66 0.16
N SER A 184 -8.73 -5.75 1.24
CA SER A 184 -8.50 -6.76 2.27
C SER A 184 -8.40 -8.09 1.53
N ALA A 185 -7.42 -8.94 1.87
CA ALA A 185 -6.94 -10.08 1.08
C ALA A 185 -7.96 -11.20 0.69
N VAL A 186 -9.26 -10.89 0.59
CA VAL A 186 -10.37 -11.80 0.35
C VAL A 186 -11.47 -11.14 -0.53
N SER A 187 -11.14 -10.20 -1.43
CA SER A 187 -12.14 -9.70 -2.40
C SER A 187 -11.77 -9.97 -3.87
N ALA A 188 -10.89 -10.95 -4.11
CA ALA A 188 -10.88 -11.65 -5.38
C ALA A 188 -11.71 -12.93 -5.18
N ASP A 189 -13.01 -12.85 -5.44
CA ASP A 189 -13.94 -13.96 -5.70
C ASP A 189 -13.71 -15.28 -4.94
N LEU A 190 -13.50 -15.22 -3.61
CA LEU A 190 -13.71 -16.38 -2.76
C LEU A 190 -15.19 -16.34 -2.37
N GLY A 191 -15.99 -17.20 -3.00
CA GLY A 191 -17.44 -17.35 -2.78
C GLY A 191 -17.80 -17.86 -1.38
N THR A 192 -17.36 -17.15 -0.35
CA THR A 192 -17.67 -17.43 1.05
C THR A 192 -18.33 -16.19 1.64
N ASP A 193 -19.66 -16.19 1.63
CA ASP A 193 -20.53 -15.18 2.24
C ASP A 193 -20.50 -15.23 3.79
N ASP A 194 -19.39 -15.67 4.40
CA ASP A 194 -19.30 -15.78 5.85
C ASP A 194 -18.85 -14.43 6.45
N PRO A 195 -19.76 -13.69 7.10
CA PRO A 195 -19.49 -12.37 7.65
C PRO A 195 -18.44 -12.39 8.76
N ASP A 196 -18.18 -13.53 9.40
CA ASP A 196 -17.21 -13.62 10.49
C ASP A 196 -15.78 -13.82 9.95
N ILE A 197 -15.60 -14.52 8.83
CA ILE A 197 -14.30 -14.61 8.12
C ILE A 197 -13.90 -13.22 7.59
N LEU A 198 -14.85 -12.46 7.05
CA LEU A 198 -14.64 -11.08 6.57
C LEU A 198 -14.21 -10.12 7.70
N LYS A 199 -14.74 -10.29 8.91
CA LYS A 199 -14.32 -9.50 10.08
C LYS A 199 -12.92 -9.86 10.56
N HIS A 200 -12.56 -11.14 10.57
CA HIS A 200 -11.25 -11.61 11.03
C HIS A 200 -10.12 -11.40 10.00
N ALA A 201 -10.43 -11.40 8.70
CA ALA A 201 -9.49 -11.10 7.63
C ALA A 201 -9.19 -9.59 7.49
N LYS A 202 -10.07 -8.73 8.06
CA LYS A 202 -9.94 -7.27 8.04
C LYS A 202 -8.82 -6.82 8.98
N THR A 203 -7.57 -7.00 8.53
CA THR A 203 -6.40 -6.43 9.20
C THR A 203 -6.50 -4.90 9.10
N SER A 204 -7.13 -4.30 10.11
CA SER A 204 -7.44 -2.88 10.21
C SER A 204 -6.97 -2.33 11.55
N SER A 205 -6.69 -1.04 11.61
CA SER A 205 -6.28 -0.37 12.85
C SER A 205 -7.26 -0.61 14.02
N THR A 206 -8.56 -0.70 13.75
CA THR A 206 -9.57 -0.96 14.81
C THR A 206 -9.46 -2.38 15.35
N PHE A 207 -9.24 -3.36 14.47
CA PHE A 207 -9.03 -4.75 14.87
C PHE A 207 -7.75 -4.90 15.72
N ILE A 208 -6.67 -4.22 15.34
CA ILE A 208 -5.41 -4.25 16.09
C ILE A 208 -5.60 -3.64 17.49
N ARG A 209 -6.26 -2.47 17.59
CA ARG A 209 -6.58 -1.84 18.88
C ARG A 209 -7.43 -2.73 19.78
N GLU A 210 -8.46 -3.37 19.23
CA GLU A 210 -9.30 -4.31 19.99
C GLU A 210 -8.50 -5.52 20.50
N TRP A 211 -7.62 -6.06 19.66
CA TRP A 211 -6.75 -7.19 20.02
C TRP A 211 -5.79 -6.83 21.16
N ILE A 212 -5.17 -5.65 21.11
CA ILE A 212 -4.30 -5.14 22.18
C ILE A 212 -5.11 -4.95 23.47
N HIS A 213 -6.29 -4.34 23.37
CA HIS A 213 -7.18 -4.12 24.52
C HIS A 213 -7.53 -5.43 25.23
N LYS A 214 -7.99 -6.44 24.50
CA LYS A 214 -8.32 -7.77 25.07
C LYS A 214 -7.13 -8.42 25.76
N ARG A 215 -5.93 -8.27 25.22
CA ARG A 215 -4.70 -8.87 25.78
C ARG A 215 -4.18 -8.11 26.99
N SER A 216 -4.41 -6.79 27.05
CA SER A 216 -4.03 -5.95 28.18
C SER A 216 -4.85 -6.22 29.45
N GLN A 217 -6.05 -6.80 29.33
CA GLN A 217 -6.88 -7.19 30.47
C GLN A 217 -6.51 -8.54 31.11
N GLY A 218 -5.51 -9.26 30.56
CA GLY A 218 -5.12 -10.59 31.02
C GLY A 218 -6.23 -11.65 30.84
N PRO A 219 -5.93 -12.95 31.01
CA PRO A 219 -6.99 -13.95 31.20
C PRO A 219 -7.61 -13.72 32.59
N GLY A 220 -8.57 -12.82 32.68
CA GLY A 220 -9.40 -12.64 33.86
C GLY A 220 -10.30 -13.87 34.04
N SER A 221 -9.91 -14.74 34.98
CA SER A 221 -10.81 -15.44 35.91
C SER A 221 -12.24 -15.69 35.41
N SER A 222 -12.43 -16.72 34.59
CA SER A 222 -13.64 -17.53 34.69
C SER A 222 -13.54 -18.36 35.97
N THR A 223 -13.81 -17.72 37.11
CA THR A 223 -14.22 -18.41 38.34
C THR A 223 -15.73 -18.62 38.25
N GLU A 224 -16.08 -19.90 38.19
CA GLU A 224 -17.38 -20.55 38.47
C GLU A 224 -18.63 -20.14 37.67
#